data_AF-A0A1Q8E579-F1
#
_entry.id   AF-A0A1Q8E579-F1
#
_cell.length_a   1.000
_cell.length_b   1.000
_cell.length_c   1.000
_cell.angle_alpha   90.00
_cell.angle_beta   90.00
_cell.angle_gamma   90.00
#
_symmetry.space_group_name_H-M   'P 1'
#
loop_
_entity.id
_entity.type
_entity.pdbx_description
1 polymer ?
#
loop_
_entity_poly.entity_id
_entity_poly.type
_entity_poly.pdbx_seq_one_letter_code
_entity_poly.pdbx_strand_id
1 'polypeptide(L)'
;MNYSVELTRFKVKEGKSAVVDEWMNFLNNHMEETLLTLEGEKMYVETIFRETLDGQEYLYWYSIQGIGGVDVEDSESDIDKKHLEYWADCIDNSFGFKDLEPQVVMIPKPIMDTMEKLDADYDRKYK
;
A
#
# COMPACT_ATOMS: atom_id res chain seq x y z
N MET A 1 7.74 -16.58 -7.85
CA MET A 1 7.10 -16.53 -6.52
C MET A 1 5.64 -16.22 -6.77
N ASN A 2 4.72 -16.67 -5.90
CA ASN A 2 3.29 -16.34 -6.02
C ASN A 2 2.97 -14.97 -5.41
N TYR A 3 3.99 -14.15 -5.17
CA TYR A 3 3.91 -12.85 -4.52
C TYR A 3 5.03 -11.93 -5.01
N SER A 4 4.84 -10.62 -4.88
CA SER A 4 5.87 -9.57 -4.99
C SER A 4 6.17 -8.98 -3.60
N VAL A 5 7.37 -8.41 -3.47
CA VAL A 5 7.76 -7.59 -2.31
C VAL A 5 8.34 -6.30 -2.85
N GLU A 6 7.75 -5.18 -2.45
CA GLU A 6 8.04 -3.88 -3.04
C GLU A 6 8.36 -2.86 -1.96
N LEU A 7 9.20 -1.89 -2.32
CA LEU A 7 9.45 -0.70 -1.53
C LEU A 7 9.58 0.48 -2.50
N THR A 8 8.53 1.28 -2.58
CA THR A 8 8.48 2.39 -3.53
C THR A 8 8.42 3.72 -2.81
N ARG A 9 9.33 4.62 -3.20
CA ARG A 9 9.41 5.98 -2.66
C ARG A 9 8.65 6.96 -3.54
N PHE A 10 7.78 7.75 -2.92
CA PHE A 10 7.00 8.81 -3.52
C PHE A 10 7.36 10.15 -2.90
N LYS A 11 7.54 11.18 -3.73
CA LYS A 11 7.82 12.53 -3.24
C LYS A 11 6.53 13.22 -2.84
N VAL A 12 6.52 13.87 -1.69
CA VAL A 12 5.42 14.73 -1.25
C VAL A 12 5.60 16.13 -1.83
N LYS A 13 4.52 16.76 -2.30
CA LYS A 13 4.51 18.15 -2.77
C LYS A 13 4.90 19.10 -1.63
N GLU A 14 5.61 20.17 -1.96
CA GLU A 14 5.99 21.18 -0.96
C GLU A 14 4.75 21.80 -0.29
N GLY A 15 4.79 21.94 1.04
CA GLY A 15 3.70 22.51 1.84
C GLY A 15 2.50 21.58 2.07
N LYS A 16 2.55 20.31 1.64
CA LYS A 16 1.47 19.32 1.81
C LYS A 16 1.63 18.39 3.01
N SER A 17 2.60 18.64 3.89
CA SER A 17 2.88 17.81 5.07
C SER A 17 1.66 17.61 5.99
N ALA A 18 0.82 18.64 6.15
CA ALA A 18 -0.41 18.54 6.94
C ALA A 18 -1.47 17.63 6.30
N VAL A 19 -1.53 17.59 4.97
CA VAL A 19 -2.43 16.67 4.24
C VAL A 19 -1.96 15.23 4.39
N VAL A 20 -0.64 15.00 4.41
CA VAL A 20 -0.06 13.69 4.75
C VAL A 20 -0.45 13.28 6.18
N ASP A 21 -0.39 14.20 7.15
CA ASP A 21 -0.82 13.93 8.53
C ASP A 21 -2.30 13.52 8.58
N GLU A 22 -3.16 14.28 7.90
CA GLU A 22 -4.59 13.97 7.81
C GLU A 22 -4.84 12.60 7.17
N TRP A 23 -4.14 12.30 6.08
CA TRP A 23 -4.27 11.02 5.38
C TRP A 23 -3.86 9.83 6.24
N MET A 24 -2.69 9.89 6.86
CA MET A 24 -2.21 8.80 7.73
C MET A 24 -3.14 8.62 8.94
N ASN A 25 -3.64 9.72 9.52
CA ASN A 25 -4.63 9.65 10.59
C ASN A 25 -5.95 9.05 10.12
N PHE A 26 -6.41 9.40 8.90
CA PHE A 26 -7.62 8.84 8.31
C PHE A 26 -7.52 7.32 8.18
N LEU A 27 -6.44 6.79 7.61
CA LEU A 27 -6.25 5.34 7.47
C LEU A 27 -6.17 4.64 8.83
N ASN A 28 -5.42 5.21 9.79
CA ASN A 28 -5.32 4.64 11.13
C ASN A 28 -6.68 4.62 11.87
N ASN A 29 -7.52 5.63 11.67
CA ASN A 29 -8.84 5.71 12.30
C ASN A 29 -9.89 4.81 11.63
N HIS A 30 -9.66 4.36 10.39
CA HIS A 30 -10.56 3.48 9.62
C HIS A 30 -9.90 2.13 9.31
N MET A 31 -8.97 1.68 10.16
CA MET A 31 -8.12 0.51 9.90
C MET A 31 -8.92 -0.76 9.56
N GLU A 32 -10.04 -1.02 10.23
CA GLU A 32 -10.87 -2.20 9.92
C GLU A 32 -11.40 -2.15 8.48
N GLU A 33 -11.87 -1.00 8.02
CA GLU A 33 -12.39 -0.83 6.66
C GLU A 33 -11.27 -0.83 5.62
N THR A 34 -10.11 -0.23 5.93
CA THR A 34 -8.92 -0.30 5.08
C THR A 34 -8.45 -1.73 4.89
N LEU A 35 -8.39 -2.54 5.96
CA LEU A 35 -7.95 -3.93 5.84
C LEU A 35 -8.91 -4.81 5.02
N LEU A 36 -10.20 -4.46 4.96
CA LEU A 36 -11.17 -5.19 4.13
C LEU A 36 -10.92 -5.01 2.63
N THR A 37 -10.40 -3.86 2.19
CA THR A 37 -10.13 -3.61 0.77
C THR A 37 -8.93 -4.42 0.30
N LEU A 38 -7.91 -4.56 1.16
CA LEU A 38 -6.69 -5.31 0.90
C LEU A 38 -6.91 -6.79 0.56
N GLU A 39 -7.98 -7.43 1.05
CA GLU A 39 -8.27 -8.85 0.76
C GLU A 39 -8.50 -9.09 -0.75
N GLY A 40 -9.27 -8.21 -1.40
CA GLY A 40 -9.53 -8.31 -2.84
C GLY A 40 -8.32 -7.95 -3.71
N GLU A 41 -7.46 -7.07 -3.18
CA GLU A 41 -6.18 -6.69 -3.78
C GLU A 41 -5.10 -7.74 -3.60
N LYS A 42 -5.39 -8.82 -2.84
CA LYS A 42 -4.40 -9.82 -2.41
C LYS A 42 -3.19 -9.19 -1.74
N MET A 43 -3.42 -8.07 -1.06
CA MET A 43 -2.40 -7.29 -0.36
C MET A 43 -2.24 -7.84 1.05
N TYR A 44 -1.20 -8.66 1.28
CA TYR A 44 -1.00 -9.31 2.58
C TYR A 44 -0.44 -8.36 3.62
N VAL A 45 0.44 -7.46 3.17
CA VAL A 45 1.06 -6.44 4.00
C VAL A 45 1.13 -5.18 3.15
N GLU A 46 0.62 -4.09 3.69
CA GLU A 46 0.96 -2.74 3.25
C GLU A 46 1.46 -1.96 4.45
N THR A 47 2.52 -1.18 4.27
CA THR A 47 3.05 -0.31 5.30
C THR A 47 3.58 0.97 4.67
N ILE A 48 3.13 2.09 5.20
CA ILE A 48 3.51 3.42 4.73
C ILE A 48 4.51 4.01 5.73
N PHE A 49 5.72 4.29 5.27
CA PHE A 49 6.73 5.02 6.03
C PHE A 49 6.84 6.46 5.54
N ARG A 50 7.29 7.35 6.42
CA ARG A 50 7.54 8.76 6.10
C ARG A 50 8.97 9.13 6.45
N GLU A 51 9.62 9.88 5.57
CA GLU A 51 10.98 10.37 5.75
C GLU A 51 11.08 11.84 5.35
N THR A 52 11.98 12.58 6.01
CA THR A 52 12.50 13.85 5.50
C THR A 52 13.98 13.67 5.18
N LEU A 53 14.34 13.80 3.91
CA LEU A 53 15.69 13.65 3.40
C LEU A 53 16.08 14.92 2.65
N ASP A 54 17.17 15.58 3.06
CA ASP A 54 17.68 16.81 2.45
C ASP A 54 16.64 17.94 2.31
N GLY A 55 15.75 18.05 3.31
CA GLY A 55 14.68 19.05 3.33
C GLY A 55 13.47 18.70 2.45
N GLN A 56 13.49 17.55 1.78
CA GLN A 56 12.38 17.04 1.00
C GLN A 56 11.67 15.91 1.75
N GLU A 57 10.34 15.95 1.71
CA GLU A 57 9.49 14.93 2.32
C GLU A 57 9.15 13.82 1.32
N TYR A 58 9.18 12.57 1.81
CA TYR A 58 8.86 11.36 1.06
C TYR A 58 7.96 10.43 1.87
N LEU A 59 7.09 9.73 1.16
CA LEU A 59 6.43 8.53 1.65
C LEU A 59 7.02 7.30 0.97
N TYR A 60 7.06 6.19 1.69
CA TYR A 60 7.49 4.90 1.18
C TYR A 60 6.38 3.88 1.39
N TRP A 61 5.93 3.25 0.31
CA TRP A 61 5.06 2.07 0.38
C TRP A 61 5.90 0.82 0.40
N TYR A 62 5.82 0.07 1.48
CA TYR A 62 6.27 -1.32 1.53
C TYR A 62 5.08 -2.23 1.39
N SER A 63 5.17 -3.23 0.52
CA SER A 63 4.11 -4.21 0.34
C SER A 63 4.62 -5.64 0.19
N ILE A 64 3.76 -6.59 0.56
CA ILE A 64 3.85 -7.99 0.17
C ILE A 64 2.49 -8.34 -0.44
N GLN A 65 2.47 -8.59 -1.74
CA GLN A 65 1.22 -8.76 -2.50
C GLN A 65 1.22 -10.06 -3.27
N GLY A 66 0.10 -10.78 -3.25
CA GLY A 66 -0.15 -11.98 -4.07
C GLY A 66 -0.40 -11.63 -5.54
N ILE A 67 -0.46 -12.64 -6.40
CA ILE A 67 -0.73 -12.43 -7.83
C ILE A 67 -2.23 -12.39 -8.12
N GLY A 68 -2.64 -11.44 -8.97
CA GLY A 68 -4.00 -11.36 -9.51
C GLY A 68 -5.03 -10.79 -8.53
N GLY A 69 -4.57 -9.86 -7.68
CA GLY A 69 -5.43 -8.96 -6.94
C GLY A 69 -6.08 -7.92 -7.87
N VAL A 70 -7.12 -7.28 -7.37
CA VAL A 70 -7.74 -6.11 -8.01
C VAL A 70 -6.89 -4.88 -7.74
N ASP A 71 -6.78 -3.96 -8.69
CA ASP A 71 -6.08 -2.69 -8.48
C ASP A 71 -6.97 -1.74 -7.64
N VAL A 72 -6.35 -0.98 -6.73
CA VAL A 72 -7.07 -0.01 -5.89
C VAL A 72 -7.85 1.04 -6.71
N GLU A 73 -7.37 1.34 -7.93
CA GLU A 73 -8.03 2.26 -8.86
C GLU A 73 -9.38 1.74 -9.37
N ASP A 74 -9.60 0.43 -9.35
CA ASP A 74 -10.84 -0.24 -9.72
C ASP A 74 -11.77 -0.47 -8.51
N SER A 75 -11.37 0.00 -7.31
CA SER A 75 -12.16 -0.19 -6.09
C SER A 75 -13.38 0.72 -6.01
N GLU A 76 -14.51 0.15 -5.63
CA GLU A 76 -15.73 0.90 -5.33
C GLU A 76 -15.82 1.35 -3.86
N SER A 77 -14.85 0.98 -3.03
CA SER A 77 -14.79 1.34 -1.60
C SER A 77 -14.64 2.85 -1.42
N ASP A 78 -15.42 3.43 -0.51
CA ASP A 78 -15.31 4.84 -0.16
C ASP A 78 -13.95 5.15 0.52
N ILE A 79 -13.37 4.18 1.22
CA ILE A 79 -12.04 4.31 1.83
C ILE A 79 -10.95 4.42 0.76
N ASP A 80 -10.99 3.59 -0.28
CA ASP A 80 -9.99 3.60 -1.35
C ASP A 80 -10.12 4.86 -2.21
N LYS A 81 -11.35 5.28 -2.51
CA LYS A 81 -11.62 6.57 -3.16
C LYS A 81 -11.02 7.72 -2.36
N LYS A 82 -11.21 7.73 -1.04
CA LYS A 82 -10.64 8.76 -0.16
C LYS A 82 -9.11 8.67 -0.07
N HIS A 83 -8.56 7.46 -0.07
CA HIS A 83 -7.12 7.21 -0.11
C HIS A 83 -6.49 7.82 -1.39
N LEU A 84 -7.11 7.59 -2.55
CA LEU A 84 -6.69 8.15 -3.84
C LEU A 84 -6.86 9.67 -3.93
N GLU A 85 -7.86 10.26 -3.27
CA GLU A 85 -7.98 11.72 -3.15
C GLU A 85 -6.79 12.33 -2.41
N TYR A 86 -6.39 11.74 -1.27
CA TYR A 86 -5.21 12.21 -0.53
C TYR A 86 -3.94 12.06 -1.35
N TRP A 87 -3.78 10.91 -2.03
CA TRP A 87 -2.70 10.67 -2.96
C TRP A 87 -2.59 11.80 -4.00
N ALA A 88 -3.67 12.06 -4.72
CA ALA A 88 -3.72 13.07 -5.77
C ALA A 88 -3.38 14.48 -5.24
N ASP A 89 -3.79 14.79 -4.01
CA ASP A 89 -3.54 16.10 -3.42
C ASP A 89 -2.07 16.29 -2.97
N CYS A 90 -1.45 15.28 -2.35
CA CYS A 90 -0.16 15.45 -1.69
C CYS A 90 1.05 14.80 -2.41
N ILE A 91 0.87 13.85 -3.33
CA ILE A 91 1.98 13.19 -4.03
C ILE A 91 2.37 13.92 -5.32
N ASP A 92 3.68 14.19 -5.47
CA ASP A 92 4.27 14.83 -6.65
C ASP A 92 4.60 13.80 -7.73
N ASN A 93 3.59 13.45 -8.53
CA ASN A 93 3.75 12.53 -9.67
C ASN A 93 4.66 13.08 -10.78
N SER A 94 4.96 14.39 -10.80
CA SER A 94 5.80 15.02 -11.83
C SER A 94 7.30 14.80 -11.59
N PHE A 95 7.70 14.73 -10.32
CA PHE A 95 9.05 14.35 -9.92
C PHE A 95 9.27 12.84 -9.98
N GLY A 96 8.17 12.08 -9.93
CA GLY A 96 8.14 10.64 -10.09
C GLY A 96 8.32 9.87 -8.78
N PHE A 97 8.25 8.56 -8.91
CA PHE A 97 8.51 7.60 -7.85
C PHE A 97 9.81 6.85 -8.11
N LYS A 98 10.30 6.13 -7.09
CA LYS A 98 11.45 5.25 -7.22
C LYS A 98 11.17 3.93 -6.53
N ASP A 99 11.14 2.86 -7.33
CA ASP A 99 11.21 1.50 -6.80
C ASP A 99 12.63 1.22 -6.32
N LEU A 100 12.75 0.71 -5.11
CA LEU A 100 14.01 0.22 -4.57
C LEU A 100 14.15 -1.26 -4.93
N GLU A 101 15.37 -1.68 -5.24
CA GLU A 101 15.65 -3.07 -5.60
C GLU A 101 15.72 -3.94 -4.34
N PRO A 102 14.82 -4.91 -4.14
CA PRO A 102 14.87 -5.80 -2.99
C PRO A 102 16.11 -6.70 -3.09
N GLN A 103 17.08 -6.51 -2.19
CA GLN A 103 18.32 -7.29 -2.18
C GLN A 103 18.14 -8.66 -1.50
N VAL A 104 17.22 -8.75 -0.54
CA VAL A 104 16.89 -9.99 0.17
C VAL A 104 15.47 -9.93 0.70
N VAL A 105 14.74 -11.05 0.59
CA VAL A 105 13.40 -11.21 1.14
C VAL A 105 13.42 -12.41 2.08
N MET A 106 13.14 -12.18 3.37
CA MET A 106 13.24 -13.20 4.41
C MET A 106 11.87 -13.46 5.05
N ILE A 107 11.03 -14.22 4.36
CA ILE A 107 9.71 -14.61 4.87
C ILE A 107 9.74 -16.12 5.23
N PRO A 108 9.56 -16.50 6.50
CA PRO A 108 9.52 -17.91 6.89
C PRO A 108 8.37 -18.66 6.21
N LYS A 109 8.61 -19.93 5.86
CA LYS A 109 7.62 -20.78 5.18
C LYS A 109 6.22 -20.80 5.84
N PRO A 110 6.08 -20.89 7.18
CA PRO A 110 4.75 -20.90 7.79
C PRO A 110 3.92 -19.62 7.54
N ILE A 111 4.60 -18.48 7.43
CA ILE A 111 3.96 -17.20 7.11
C ILE A 111 3.52 -17.19 5.63
N MET A 112 4.39 -17.65 4.73
CA MET A 112 4.05 -17.81 3.33
C MET A 112 2.84 -18.71 3.12
N ASP A 113 2.83 -19.89 3.76
CA ASP A 113 1.74 -20.86 3.63
C ASP A 113 0.41 -20.28 4.16
N THR A 114 0.47 -19.36 5.14
CA THR A 114 -0.71 -18.65 5.66
C THR A 114 -1.23 -17.63 4.65
N MET A 115 -0.34 -16.82 4.06
CA MET A 115 -0.73 -15.83 3.04
C MET A 115 -1.35 -16.49 1.81
N GLU A 116 -0.75 -17.57 1.29
CA GLU A 116 -1.31 -18.32 0.16
C GLU A 116 -2.67 -18.96 0.48
N LYS A 117 -2.88 -19.38 1.74
CA LYS A 117 -4.16 -19.90 2.18
C LYS A 117 -5.25 -18.82 2.22
N LEU A 118 -4.92 -17.60 2.65
CA LEU A 118 -5.87 -16.48 2.68
C LEU A 118 -6.41 -16.20 1.27
N ASP A 119 -5.54 -16.18 0.25
CA ASP A 119 -5.94 -16.02 -1.14
C ASP A 119 -6.86 -17.16 -1.60
N ALA A 120 -6.51 -18.41 -1.29
CA ALA A 120 -7.33 -19.55 -1.66
C ALA A 120 -8.71 -19.53 -0.97
N ASP A 121 -8.78 -19.03 0.27
CA ASP A 121 -10.02 -18.87 1.01
C ASP A 121 -10.88 -17.75 0.40
N TYR A 122 -10.27 -16.62 0.04
CA TYR A 122 -10.94 -15.51 -0.64
C TYR A 122 -11.48 -15.94 -2.02
N ASP A 123 -10.64 -16.53 -2.86
CA ASP A 123 -11.02 -16.96 -4.21
C ASP A 123 -12.17 -17.98 -4.13
N ARG A 124 -12.19 -18.91 -3.17
CA ARG A 124 -13.31 -19.85 -2.98
C ARG A 124 -14.63 -19.21 -2.57
N LYS A 125 -14.58 -18.05 -1.92
CA LYS A 125 -15.77 -17.35 -1.42
C LYS A 125 -16.37 -16.42 -2.47
N TYR A 126 -15.53 -15.87 -3.35
CA TYR A 126 -15.91 -14.78 -4.25
C TYR A 126 -15.72 -15.08 -5.75
N LYS A 127 -15.12 -16.22 -6.13
CA LYS A 127 -15.01 -16.71 -7.52
C LYS A 127 -15.62 -18.09 -7.68
#